data_AF-A0A9P0TGX5-F1
#
_entry.id   AF-A0A9P0TGX5-F1
#
_cell.length_a   1.000
_cell.length_b   1.000
_cell.length_c   1.000
_cell.angle_alpha   90.00
_cell.angle_beta   90.00
_cell.angle_gamma   90.00
#
_symmetry.space_group_name_H-M   'P 1'
#
loop_
_entity.id
_entity.type
_entity.pdbx_description
1 polymer ?
#
loop_
_entity_poly.entity_id
_entity_poly.type
_entity_poly.pdbx_seq_one_letter_code
_entity_poly.pdbx_strand_id
1 'polypeptide(L)'
;MGSKLQEYKDTLERSLNDKSKPWTKYFDLAEQRTGVNRVYLFVGLVAFTGLYLVFGFGAELICNSIGFVYPAYMSMKALESPQKDDDTKWLTYWVVYACFSIVEYFSDFIVGWFPLYWLIKCIFIIWCYLPTDYNGSMIIYNRIIRPYYHKHHARIDDLAASASRLVTDAVRKSN
;
A
#
# COMPACT_ATOMS: atom_id res chain seq x y z
N MET A 1 -17.47 23.22 -6.87
CA MET A 1 -17.50 21.90 -6.23
C MET A 1 -18.11 20.82 -7.15
N GLY A 2 -19.18 21.11 -7.91
CA GLY A 2 -19.77 20.15 -8.86
C GLY A 2 -18.89 19.74 -10.05
N SER A 3 -18.02 20.63 -10.56
CA SER A 3 -17.17 20.34 -11.73
C SER A 3 -16.15 19.24 -11.48
N LYS A 4 -15.44 19.27 -10.33
CA LYS A 4 -14.49 18.21 -9.96
C LYS A 4 -15.18 16.88 -9.67
N LEU A 5 -16.37 16.91 -9.05
CA LEU A 5 -17.12 15.69 -8.78
C LEU A 5 -17.55 15.01 -10.09
N GLN A 6 -17.96 15.81 -11.07
CA GLN A 6 -18.29 15.31 -12.41
C GLN A 6 -17.05 14.75 -13.11
N GLU A 7 -15.92 15.43 -13.03
CA GLU A 7 -14.65 14.95 -13.56
C GLU A 7 -14.25 13.58 -12.97
N TYR A 8 -14.33 13.40 -11.64
CA TYR A 8 -14.06 12.10 -11.00
C TYR A 8 -15.04 11.02 -11.45
N LYS A 9 -16.33 11.34 -11.57
CA LYS A 9 -17.32 10.41 -12.10
C LYS A 9 -16.98 9.98 -13.53
N ASP A 10 -16.66 10.92 -14.40
CA ASP A 10 -16.31 10.66 -15.79
C ASP A 10 -15.03 9.83 -15.91
N THR A 11 -14.01 10.09 -15.06
CA THR A 11 -12.78 9.28 -14.99
C THR A 11 -13.08 7.86 -14.53
N LEU A 12 -13.91 7.69 -13.50
CA LEU A 12 -14.32 6.38 -13.01
C LEU A 12 -15.12 5.61 -14.06
N GLU A 13 -16.06 6.27 -14.74
CA GLU A 13 -16.82 5.67 -15.84
C GLU A 13 -15.90 5.19 -16.96
N ARG A 14 -14.92 6.01 -17.36
CA ARG A 14 -13.94 5.62 -18.38
C ARG A 14 -13.10 4.42 -17.93
N SER A 15 -12.64 4.41 -16.69
CA SER A 15 -11.80 3.33 -16.15
C SER A 15 -12.58 2.02 -15.95
N LEU A 16 -13.84 2.10 -15.52
CA LEU A 16 -14.71 0.94 -15.32
C LEU A 16 -15.22 0.34 -16.64
N ASN A 17 -15.26 1.12 -17.72
CA ASN A 17 -15.65 0.67 -19.06
C ASN A 17 -14.45 0.24 -19.94
N ASP A 18 -13.22 0.29 -19.42
CA ASP A 18 -12.03 -0.12 -20.14
C ASP A 18 -11.98 -1.65 -20.32
N LYS A 19 -12.44 -2.12 -21.50
CA LYS A 19 -12.53 -3.55 -21.85
C LYS A 19 -11.20 -4.30 -21.80
N SER A 20 -10.06 -3.61 -21.73
CA SER A 20 -8.75 -4.25 -21.54
C SER A 20 -8.60 -4.86 -20.14
N LYS A 21 -9.41 -4.43 -19.17
CA LYS A 21 -9.30 -4.84 -17.77
C LYS A 21 -10.11 -6.11 -17.47
N PRO A 22 -9.58 -7.04 -16.66
CA PRO A 22 -10.24 -8.32 -16.38
C PRO A 22 -11.54 -8.18 -15.56
N TRP A 23 -11.69 -7.10 -14.78
CA TRP A 23 -12.88 -6.85 -13.97
C TRP A 23 -14.11 -6.42 -14.79
N THR A 24 -13.94 -5.93 -16.03
CA THR A 24 -15.05 -5.42 -16.84
C THR A 24 -16.14 -6.46 -17.05
N LYS A 25 -15.78 -7.70 -17.39
CA LYS A 25 -16.73 -8.80 -17.60
C LYS A 25 -17.65 -9.04 -16.39
N TYR A 26 -17.12 -8.87 -15.17
CA TYR A 26 -17.90 -9.05 -13.94
C TYR A 26 -18.85 -7.87 -13.72
N PHE A 27 -18.40 -6.64 -14.01
CA PHE A 27 -19.27 -5.46 -13.98
C PHE A 27 -20.33 -5.49 -15.09
N ASP A 28 -19.99 -5.95 -16.31
CA ASP A 28 -20.94 -6.20 -17.40
C ASP A 28 -22.05 -7.16 -16.95
N LEU A 29 -21.68 -8.29 -16.34
CA LEU A 29 -22.62 -9.28 -15.84
C LEU A 29 -23.48 -8.74 -14.70
N ALA A 30 -22.89 -7.99 -13.77
CA ALA A 30 -23.59 -7.41 -12.64
C ALA A 30 -24.57 -6.31 -13.07
N GLU A 31 -24.18 -5.44 -13.99
CA GLU A 31 -25.04 -4.40 -14.58
C GLU A 31 -26.21 -5.02 -15.34
N GLN A 32 -25.96 -6.07 -16.15
CA GLN A 32 -27.03 -6.77 -16.88
C GLN A 32 -28.05 -7.44 -15.93
N ARG A 33 -27.60 -7.97 -14.79
CA ARG A 33 -28.50 -8.63 -13.82
C ARG A 33 -29.25 -7.65 -12.91
N THR A 34 -28.60 -6.58 -12.49
CA THR A 34 -29.16 -5.65 -11.50
C THR A 34 -29.85 -4.44 -12.13
N GLY A 35 -29.53 -4.11 -13.39
CA GLY A 35 -29.98 -2.89 -14.06
C GLY A 35 -29.35 -1.60 -13.51
N VAL A 36 -28.35 -1.71 -12.62
CA VAL A 36 -27.70 -0.56 -11.98
C VAL A 36 -26.38 -0.25 -12.68
N ASN A 37 -26.11 1.04 -12.90
CA ASN A 37 -24.86 1.51 -13.51
C ASN A 37 -23.64 1.10 -12.66
N ARG A 38 -22.57 0.66 -13.33
CA ARG A 38 -21.31 0.17 -12.74
C ARG A 38 -20.69 1.11 -11.73
N VAL A 39 -20.79 2.42 -11.91
CA VAL A 39 -20.23 3.40 -10.97
C VAL A 39 -20.87 3.24 -9.59
N TYR A 40 -22.19 3.10 -9.54
CA TYR A 40 -22.89 2.89 -8.27
C TYR A 40 -22.57 1.52 -7.66
N LEU A 41 -22.41 0.48 -8.49
CA LEU A 41 -21.96 -0.84 -8.03
C LEU A 41 -20.56 -0.76 -7.42
N PHE A 42 -19.62 -0.07 -8.07
CA PHE A 42 -18.27 0.14 -7.58
C PHE A 42 -18.24 0.97 -6.29
N VAL A 43 -18.95 2.10 -6.26
CA VAL A 43 -19.05 2.95 -5.06
C VAL A 43 -19.70 2.19 -3.91
N GLY A 44 -20.74 1.40 -4.19
CA GLY A 44 -21.37 0.51 -3.21
C GLY A 44 -20.40 -0.53 -2.66
N LEU A 45 -19.60 -1.16 -3.52
CA LEU A 45 -18.57 -2.12 -3.10
C LEU A 45 -17.49 -1.49 -2.22
N VAL A 46 -17.02 -0.29 -2.57
CA VAL A 46 -16.04 0.46 -1.78
C VAL A 46 -16.63 0.86 -0.43
N ALA A 47 -17.86 1.36 -0.40
CA ALA A 47 -18.54 1.72 0.84
C ALA A 47 -18.79 0.48 1.73
N PHE A 48 -19.21 -0.63 1.13
CA PHE A 48 -19.40 -1.90 1.83
C PHE A 48 -18.09 -2.41 2.42
N THR A 49 -17.00 -2.42 1.64
CA THR A 49 -15.67 -2.78 2.12
C THR A 49 -15.22 -1.86 3.26
N GLY A 50 -15.44 -0.56 3.12
CA GLY A 50 -15.13 0.43 4.17
C GLY A 50 -15.88 0.15 5.47
N LEU A 51 -17.18 -0.15 5.40
CA LEU A 51 -17.98 -0.54 6.56
C LEU A 51 -17.53 -1.89 7.14
N TYR A 52 -17.20 -2.86 6.29
CA TYR A 52 -16.70 -4.16 6.70
C TYR A 52 -15.36 -4.03 7.45
N LEU A 53 -14.49 -3.10 7.05
CA LEU A 53 -13.23 -2.85 7.77
C LEU A 53 -13.44 -2.30 9.20
N VAL A 54 -14.63 -1.80 9.53
CA VAL A 54 -14.95 -1.30 10.88
C VAL A 54 -15.47 -2.40 11.80
N PHE A 55 -16.33 -3.28 11.28
CA PHE A 55 -17.08 -4.24 12.12
C PHE A 55 -16.84 -5.71 11.76
N GLY A 56 -16.15 -5.98 10.65
CA GLY A 56 -15.99 -7.30 10.07
C GLY A 56 -14.85 -8.09 10.70
N PHE A 57 -15.08 -9.38 10.90
CA PHE A 57 -14.01 -10.32 11.25
C PHE A 57 -13.00 -10.44 10.11
N GLY A 58 -11.70 -10.38 10.42
CA GLY A 58 -10.64 -10.42 9.41
C GLY A 58 -10.44 -9.11 8.63
N ALA A 59 -10.88 -7.97 9.16
CA ALA A 59 -10.59 -6.64 8.60
C ALA A 59 -9.09 -6.42 8.36
N GLU A 60 -8.24 -6.93 9.26
CA GLU A 60 -6.79 -6.96 9.11
C GLU A 60 -6.33 -7.62 7.80
N LEU A 61 -6.83 -8.83 7.54
CA LEU A 61 -6.46 -9.59 6.35
C LEU A 61 -6.85 -8.84 5.07
N ILE A 62 -8.03 -8.23 5.04
CA ILE A 62 -8.50 -7.44 3.89
C ILE A 62 -7.62 -6.20 3.70
N CYS A 63 -7.37 -5.44 4.77
CA CYS A 63 -6.54 -4.25 4.73
C CYS A 63 -5.11 -4.57 4.24
N ASN A 64 -4.51 -5.64 4.78
CA ASN A 64 -3.18 -6.08 4.38
C ASN A 64 -3.16 -6.60 2.94
N SER A 65 -4.18 -7.35 2.51
CA SER A 65 -4.29 -7.79 1.12
C SER A 65 -4.33 -6.60 0.15
N ILE A 66 -5.08 -5.55 0.48
CA ILE A 66 -5.12 -4.31 -0.32
C ILE A 66 -3.73 -3.65 -0.35
N GLY A 67 -3.05 -3.58 0.80
CA GLY A 67 -1.70 -3.01 0.91
C GLY A 67 -0.59 -3.84 0.27
N PHE A 68 -0.79 -5.15 0.06
CA PHE A 68 0.23 -6.02 -0.53
C PHE A 68 -0.01 -6.28 -2.01
N VAL A 69 -1.22 -6.70 -2.41
CA VAL A 69 -1.46 -7.29 -3.73
C VAL A 69 -1.24 -6.29 -4.85
N TYR A 70 -1.82 -5.09 -4.74
CA TYR A 70 -1.68 -4.08 -5.79
C TYR A 70 -0.25 -3.54 -5.89
N PRO A 71 0.40 -3.09 -4.80
CA PRO A 71 1.79 -2.65 -4.85
C PRO A 71 2.76 -3.74 -5.29
N ALA A 72 2.56 -5.01 -4.89
CA ALA A 72 3.40 -6.11 -5.32
C ALA A 72 3.30 -6.35 -6.83
N TYR A 73 2.08 -6.36 -7.39
CA TYR A 73 1.89 -6.49 -8.83
C TYR A 73 2.55 -5.34 -9.60
N MET A 74 2.36 -4.10 -9.14
CA MET A 74 2.98 -2.94 -9.78
C MET A 74 4.50 -2.93 -9.61
N SER A 75 5.02 -3.43 -8.50
CA SER A 75 6.46 -3.61 -8.29
C SER A 75 7.04 -4.61 -9.29
N MET A 76 6.38 -5.74 -9.53
CA MET A 76 6.82 -6.71 -10.56
C MET A 76 6.83 -6.07 -11.95
N LYS A 77 5.80 -5.29 -12.28
CA LYS A 77 5.76 -4.55 -13.55
C LYS A 77 6.87 -3.49 -13.66
N ALA A 78 7.20 -2.82 -12.56
CA ALA A 78 8.30 -1.85 -12.52
C ALA A 78 9.65 -2.53 -12.73
N LEU A 79 9.87 -3.69 -12.09
CA LEU A 79 11.10 -4.49 -12.25
C LEU A 79 11.34 -4.98 -13.69
N GLU A 80 10.27 -5.20 -14.45
CA GLU A 80 10.36 -5.58 -15.87
C GLU A 80 10.44 -4.36 -16.82
N SER A 81 10.23 -3.14 -16.31
CA SER A 81 10.28 -1.91 -17.09
C SER A 81 11.72 -1.39 -17.21
N PRO A 82 12.12 -0.83 -18.37
CA PRO A 82 13.42 -0.16 -18.49
C PRO A 82 13.51 1.18 -17.73
N GLN A 83 12.38 1.72 -17.23
CA GLN A 83 12.34 2.99 -16.50
C GLN A 83 12.57 2.82 -15.00
N LYS A 84 13.65 3.42 -14.48
CA LYS A 84 14.09 3.32 -13.08
C LYS A 84 13.32 4.20 -12.08
N ASP A 85 12.57 5.19 -12.56
CA ASP A 85 11.86 6.13 -11.67
C ASP A 85 10.67 5.47 -10.95
N ASP A 86 10.14 4.38 -11.51
CA ASP A 86 9.06 3.62 -10.89
C ASP A 86 9.57 2.76 -9.72
N ASP A 87 10.79 2.22 -9.81
CA ASP A 87 11.41 1.40 -8.75
C ASP A 87 11.56 2.18 -7.44
N THR A 88 11.98 3.45 -7.53
CA THR A 88 12.19 4.31 -6.35
C THR A 88 10.90 4.53 -5.58
N LYS A 89 9.76 4.67 -6.28
CA LYS A 89 8.44 4.86 -5.64
C LYS A 89 8.02 3.62 -4.87
N TRP A 90 8.13 2.44 -5.50
CA TRP A 90 7.76 1.19 -4.86
C TRP A 90 8.67 0.87 -3.69
N LEU A 91 9.98 1.07 -3.81
CA LEU A 91 10.92 0.87 -2.71
C LEU A 91 10.61 1.81 -1.53
N THR A 92 10.32 3.08 -1.82
CA THR A 92 9.93 4.06 -0.80
C THR A 92 8.65 3.65 -0.08
N TYR A 93 7.65 3.18 -0.83
CA TYR A 93 6.43 2.61 -0.28
C TYR A 93 6.73 1.43 0.65
N TRP A 94 7.54 0.47 0.22
CA TRP A 94 7.87 -0.72 1.02
C TRP A 94 8.63 -0.38 2.30
N VAL A 95 9.53 0.61 2.27
CA VAL A 95 10.23 1.09 3.47
C VAL A 95 9.24 1.69 4.49
N VAL A 96 8.32 2.54 4.02
CA VAL A 96 7.30 3.13 4.89
C VAL A 96 6.37 2.04 5.43
N TYR A 97 5.91 1.13 4.56
CA TYR A 97 5.05 0.01 4.92
C TYR A 97 5.69 -0.86 6.01
N ALA A 98 6.98 -1.20 5.88
CA ALA A 98 7.71 -1.98 6.87
C ALA A 98 7.77 -1.29 8.24
N CYS A 99 7.96 0.04 8.30
CA CYS A 99 7.87 0.78 9.55
C CYS A 99 6.48 0.68 10.19
N PHE A 100 5.41 0.74 9.39
CA PHE A 100 4.04 0.57 9.87
C PHE A 100 3.72 -0.86 10.28
N SER A 101 4.30 -1.88 9.65
CA SER A 101 4.13 -3.28 10.05
C SER A 101 4.66 -3.56 11.45
N ILE A 102 5.68 -2.82 11.91
CA ILE A 102 6.15 -2.92 13.31
C ILE A 102 5.09 -2.38 14.28
N VAL A 103 4.44 -1.27 13.94
CA VAL A 103 3.35 -0.69 14.75
C VAL A 103 2.12 -1.60 14.73
N GLU A 104 1.88 -2.29 13.62
CA GLU A 104 0.78 -3.24 13.45
C GLU A 104 0.85 -4.42 14.43
N TYR A 105 2.02 -4.79 14.94
CA TYR A 105 2.11 -5.78 16.01
C TYR A 105 1.26 -5.40 17.24
N PHE A 106 1.04 -4.12 17.49
CA PHE A 106 0.20 -3.62 18.58
C PHE A 106 -1.25 -3.35 18.17
N SER A 107 -1.68 -3.81 16.99
CA SER A 107 -3.00 -3.53 16.41
C SER A 107 -4.14 -3.99 17.32
N ASP A 108 -4.04 -5.17 17.94
CA ASP A 108 -5.07 -5.70 18.86
C ASP A 108 -5.34 -4.74 20.03
N PHE A 109 -4.29 -4.16 20.60
CA PHE A 109 -4.41 -3.16 21.66
C PHE A 109 -5.07 -1.86 21.14
N ILE A 110 -4.68 -1.40 19.95
CA ILE A 110 -5.20 -0.17 19.35
C ILE A 110 -6.68 -0.34 18.98
N VAL A 111 -7.06 -1.46 18.37
CA VAL A 111 -8.43 -1.76 17.92
C VAL A 111 -9.36 -1.92 19.12
N GLY A 112 -8.88 -2.51 20.21
CA GLY A 112 -9.63 -2.61 21.47
C GLY A 112 -10.02 -1.24 22.04
N TRP A 113 -9.23 -0.20 21.79
CA TRP A 113 -9.55 1.18 22.19
C TRP A 113 -10.27 1.98 21.09
N PHE A 114 -9.95 1.72 19.82
CA PHE A 114 -10.42 2.49 18.68
C PHE A 114 -10.83 1.58 17.49
N PRO A 115 -12.14 1.30 17.30
CA PRO A 115 -12.61 0.32 16.32
C PRO A 115 -12.46 0.75 14.84
N LEU A 116 -12.18 2.02 14.57
CA LEU A 116 -11.98 2.55 13.21
C LEU A 116 -10.53 2.41 12.71
N TYR A 117 -9.63 1.78 13.49
CA TYR A 117 -8.20 1.68 13.18
C TYR A 117 -7.93 1.08 11.79
N TRP A 118 -8.55 -0.07 11.46
CA TRP A 118 -8.33 -0.76 10.19
C TRP A 118 -8.77 0.06 8.97
N LEU A 119 -9.87 0.81 9.10
CA LEU A 119 -10.33 1.72 8.05
C LEU A 119 -9.32 2.86 7.82
N ILE A 120 -8.89 3.52 8.90
CA ILE A 120 -7.90 4.61 8.82
C ILE A 120 -6.59 4.09 8.22
N LYS A 121 -6.14 2.93 8.68
CA LYS A 121 -4.93 2.28 8.17
C LYS A 121 -5.06 1.97 6.68
N CYS A 122 -6.19 1.41 6.25
CA CYS A 122 -6.42 1.09 4.84
C CYS A 122 -6.36 2.37 3.98
N ILE A 123 -7.03 3.44 4.40
CA ILE A 123 -6.99 4.74 3.71
C ILE A 123 -5.56 5.27 3.65
N PHE A 124 -4.83 5.18 4.76
CA PHE A 124 -3.44 5.61 4.86
C PHE A 124 -2.52 4.84 3.90
N ILE A 125 -2.65 3.51 3.84
CA ILE A 125 -1.88 2.66 2.93
C ILE A 125 -2.21 2.99 1.47
N ILE A 126 -3.51 3.13 1.14
CA ILE A 126 -3.96 3.55 -0.18
C ILE A 126 -3.29 4.88 -0.56
N TRP A 127 -3.31 5.86 0.33
CA TRP A 127 -2.66 7.15 0.11
C TRP A 127 -1.14 7.04 -0.09
N CYS A 128 -0.49 6.05 0.51
CA CYS A 128 0.96 5.83 0.37
C CYS A 128 1.36 5.25 -0.99
N TYR A 129 0.53 4.44 -1.64
CA TYR A 129 0.84 3.89 -2.97
C TYR A 129 0.13 4.59 -4.13
N LEU A 130 -0.85 5.47 -3.86
CA LEU A 130 -1.56 6.19 -4.91
C LEU A 130 -0.58 7.07 -5.73
N PRO A 131 -0.67 7.05 -7.07
CA PRO A 131 0.15 7.87 -7.95
C PRO A 131 -0.42 9.30 -7.98
N THR A 132 -0.20 10.04 -6.90
CA THR A 132 -0.62 11.44 -6.75
C THR A 132 0.60 12.29 -6.38
N ASP A 133 0.58 13.57 -6.74
CA ASP A 133 1.66 14.53 -6.41
C ASP A 133 1.96 14.59 -4.90
N TYR A 134 0.94 14.31 -4.08
CA TYR A 134 1.04 14.17 -2.63
C TYR A 134 1.11 12.69 -2.20
N ASN A 135 2.03 11.91 -2.78
CA ASN A 135 2.21 10.52 -2.38
C ASN A 135 2.70 10.43 -0.93
N GLY A 136 1.95 9.73 -0.08
CA GLY A 136 2.23 9.65 1.36
C GLY A 136 3.58 9.02 1.68
N SER A 137 3.98 7.99 0.93
CA SER A 137 5.25 7.30 1.17
C SER A 137 6.45 8.22 0.91
N MET A 138 6.41 9.01 -0.17
CA MET A 138 7.47 9.97 -0.51
C MET A 138 7.60 11.08 0.53
N ILE A 139 6.47 11.57 1.06
CA ILE A 139 6.47 12.61 2.11
C ILE A 139 7.08 12.06 3.40
N ILE A 140 6.63 10.88 3.84
CA ILE A 140 7.11 10.25 5.08
C ILE A 140 8.59 9.90 4.97
N TYR A 141 9.00 9.34 3.85
CA TYR A 141 10.39 8.98 3.62
C TYR A 141 11.30 10.22 3.68
N ASN A 142 10.99 11.26 2.91
CA ASN A 142 11.85 12.44 2.85
C ASN A 142 11.87 13.24 4.15
N ARG A 143 10.75 13.29 4.88
CA ARG A 143 10.61 14.14 6.07
C ARG A 143 11.03 13.44 7.36
N ILE A 144 10.85 12.13 7.45
CA ILE A 144 11.09 11.36 8.68
C ILE A 144 12.24 10.38 8.44
N ILE A 145 12.05 9.41 7.54
CA ILE A 145 12.95 8.25 7.43
C ILE A 145 14.37 8.67 6.98
N ARG A 146 14.47 9.51 5.96
CA ARG A 146 15.74 9.95 5.37
C ARG A 146 16.63 10.71 6.37
N PRO A 147 16.14 11.67 7.17
CA PRO A 147 16.91 12.28 8.25
C PRO A 147 17.45 11.28 9.28
N TYR A 148 16.62 10.32 9.73
CA TYR A 148 17.05 9.30 10.69
C TYR A 148 18.08 8.35 10.07
N TYR A 149 17.89 7.96 8.81
CA TYR A 149 18.85 7.15 8.08
C TYR A 149 20.21 7.84 8.01
N HIS A 150 20.29 9.08 7.53
CA HIS A 150 21.54 9.85 7.46
C HIS A 150 22.25 10.00 8.81
N LYS A 151 21.50 10.09 9.91
CA LYS A 151 22.06 10.22 11.25
C LYS A 151 22.64 8.90 11.79
N HIS A 152 22.11 7.75 11.38
CA HIS A 152 22.39 6.46 12.03
C HIS A 152 23.04 5.40 11.12
N HIS A 153 22.98 5.52 9.79
CA HIS A 153 23.42 4.45 8.88
C HIS A 153 24.90 4.10 9.10
N ALA A 154 25.79 5.09 9.27
CA ALA A 154 27.23 4.83 9.42
C ALA A 154 27.53 3.91 10.61
N ARG A 155 26.83 4.11 11.74
CA ARG A 155 26.98 3.24 12.91
C ARG A 155 26.47 1.83 12.66
N ILE A 156 25.37 1.68 11.92
CA ILE A 156 24.80 0.38 11.57
C ILE A 156 25.74 -0.36 10.63
N ASP A 157 26.29 0.32 9.63
CA ASP A 157 27.24 -0.21 8.66
C ASP A 157 28.53 -0.69 9.35
N ASP A 158 29.06 0.11 10.28
CA ASP A 158 30.25 -0.26 11.06
C ASP A 158 30.00 -1.49 11.96
N LEU A 159 28.83 -1.57 12.58
CA LEU A 159 28.43 -2.72 13.40
C LEU A 159 28.29 -3.99 12.55
N ALA A 160 27.64 -3.90 11.39
CA ALA A 160 27.48 -5.01 10.47
C ALA A 160 28.84 -5.51 9.94
N ALA A 161 29.73 -4.58 9.55
CA ALA A 161 31.08 -4.90 9.11
C ALA A 161 31.90 -5.58 10.22
N SER A 162 31.79 -5.09 11.46
CA SER A 162 32.45 -5.67 12.62
C SER A 162 31.95 -7.09 12.91
N ALA A 163 30.64 -7.31 12.87
CA ALA A 163 30.04 -8.64 13.04
C ALA A 163 30.52 -9.63 11.97
N SER A 164 30.56 -9.20 10.70
CA SER A 164 31.04 -10.02 9.58
C SER A 164 32.51 -10.45 9.75
N ARG A 165 33.36 -9.53 10.22
CA ARG A 165 34.77 -9.83 10.53
C ARG A 165 34.90 -10.85 11.66
N LEU A 166 34.16 -10.68 12.74
CA LEU A 166 34.17 -11.62 13.87
C LEU A 166 33.76 -13.03 13.45
N VAL A 167 32.71 -13.16 12.64
CA VAL A 167 32.26 -14.45 12.08
C VAL A 167 33.37 -15.06 11.22
N THR A 168 34.00 -14.28 10.35
CA THR A 168 35.08 -14.75 9.46
C THR A 168 36.30 -15.24 10.26
N ASP A 169 36.70 -14.50 11.29
CA ASP A 169 37.83 -14.86 12.16
C ASP A 169 37.55 -16.13 12.99
N ALA A 170 36.31 -16.30 13.46
CA ALA A 170 35.88 -17.51 14.17
C ALA A 170 35.90 -18.74 13.26
N VAL A 171 35.38 -18.63 12.04
CA VAL A 171 35.43 -19.71 11.03
C VAL A 171 36.88 -20.05 10.68
N ARG A 172 37.73 -19.05 10.51
CA ARG A 172 39.16 -19.25 10.19
C ARG A 172 39.95 -19.92 11.32
N LYS A 173 39.57 -19.70 12.59
CA LYS A 173 40.18 -20.39 13.75
C LYS A 173 39.69 -21.82 13.95
N SER A 174 38.54 -22.18 13.37
CA SER A 174 37.94 -23.50 13.49
C SER A 174 38.39 -24.50 12.41
N ASN A 175 39.10 -24.04 11.38
CA ASN A 175 39.72 -24.84 10.32
C ASN A 175 41.24 -24.88 10.51
#